data_AF-A0AAJ1J5S9-F1
#
_entry.id   AF-A0AAJ1J5S9-F1
#
_cell.length_a   1.000
_cell.length_b   1.000
_cell.length_c   1.000
_cell.angle_alpha   90.00
_cell.angle_beta   90.00
_cell.angle_gamma   90.00
#
_symmetry.space_group_name_H-M   'P 1'
#
loop_
_entity.id
_entity.type
_entity.pdbx_description
1 polymer ?
#
loop_
_entity_poly.entity_id
_entity_poly.type
_entity_poly.pdbx_seq_one_letter_code
_entity_poly.pdbx_strand_id
1 'polypeptide(L)' 'MTVIYFDYISGFGINALVGGNWDYYPSVDELMYECVSLYGNKIVLVSTAATSGCFTGYQESLNAH' A
#
# COMPACT_ATOMS: atom_id res chain seq x y z
N MET A 1 -2.01 -7.91 -12.14
CA MET A 1 -1.68 -6.65 -11.44
C MET A 1 -2.86 -6.38 -10.54
N THR A 2 -2.64 -6.38 -9.23
CA THR A 2 -3.69 -6.23 -8.22
C THR A 2 -3.61 -4.82 -7.65
N VAL A 3 -4.74 -4.12 -7.62
CA VAL A 3 -4.83 -2.79 -7.01
C VAL A 3 -5.30 -2.96 -5.58
N ILE A 4 -4.52 -2.45 -4.63
CA ILE A 4 -4.83 -2.47 -3.21
C ILE A 4 -5.15 -1.05 -2.79
N TYR A 5 -6.39 -0.82 -2.41
CA TYR A 5 -6.82 0.46 -1.86
C TYR A 5 -6.48 0.51 -0.39
N PHE A 6 -5.90 1.61 0.07
CA PHE A 6 -5.57 1.79 1.49
C PHE A 6 -5.89 3.19 1.99
N ASP A 7 -6.09 3.34 3.28
CA ASP A 7 -6.17 4.60 4.00
C ASP A 7 -5.09 4.61 5.08
N TYR A 8 -4.23 5.64 5.08
CA TYR A 8 -3.20 5.81 6.10
C TYR A 8 -3.69 6.81 7.14
N ILE A 9 -3.81 6.33 8.37
CA ILE A 9 -4.28 7.09 9.51
C ILE A 9 -3.07 7.41 10.39
N SER A 10 -2.63 8.66 10.37
CA SER A 10 -1.46 9.11 11.13
C SER A 10 -1.61 8.80 12.63
N GLY A 11 -0.59 8.16 13.21
CA GLY A 11 -0.58 7.75 14.62
C GLY A 11 -1.41 6.49 14.93
N PHE A 12 -2.07 5.89 13.94
CA PHE A 12 -2.83 4.66 14.10
C PHE A 12 -2.25 3.53 13.24
N GLY A 13 -2.24 3.67 11.91
CA GLY A 13 -1.81 2.59 11.02
C GLY A 13 -2.46 2.71 9.65
N ILE A 14 -2.68 1.58 9.00
CA ILE A 14 -3.22 1.49 7.63
C ILE A 14 -4.45 0.60 7.64
N ASN A 15 -5.52 1.06 7.00
CA ASN A 15 -6.66 0.22 6.68
C ASN A 15 -6.60 -0.08 5.18
N ALA A 16 -6.58 -1.35 4.77
CA ALA A 16 -6.41 -1.71 3.35
C ALA A 16 -7.39 -2.80 2.89
N LEU A 17 -7.79 -2.73 1.61
CA LEU A 17 -8.65 -3.72 0.97
C LEU A 17 -7.78 -4.87 0.43
N VAL A 18 -7.55 -5.89 1.25
CA VAL A 18 -6.75 -7.08 0.94
C VAL A 18 -7.66 -8.32 0.97
N GLY A 19 -7.49 -9.24 0.02
CA GLY A 19 -8.32 -10.44 -0.06
C GLY A 19 -9.82 -10.19 -0.32
N GLY A 20 -10.20 -8.95 -0.66
CA GLY A 20 -11.60 -8.53 -0.78
C GLY A 20 -12.23 -8.03 0.52
N ASN A 21 -11.48 -7.95 1.62
CA ASN A 21 -11.92 -7.43 2.91
C ASN A 21 -11.06 -6.24 3.35
N TRP A 22 -11.62 -5.39 4.21
CA TRP A 22 -10.87 -4.30 4.83
C TRP A 22 -10.17 -4.84 6.08
N ASP A 23 -8.85 -4.81 6.05
CA ASP A 23 -7.98 -5.30 7.11
C ASP A 23 -7.04 -4.20 7.59
N TYR A 24 -6.71 -4.25 8.88
CA TYR A 24 -5.83 -3.30 9.53
C TYR A 24 -4.39 -3.80 9.55
N TYR A 25 -3.46 -2.90 9.24
CA TYR A 25 -2.02 -3.13 9.27
C TYR A 25 -1.34 -2.02 10.08
N PRO A 26 -0.44 -2.36 11.02
CA PRO A 26 0.27 -1.37 11.83
C PRO A 26 1.31 -0.57 11.04
N SER A 27 1.79 -1.08 9.89
CA SER A 27 2.81 -0.44 9.06
C SER A 27 2.67 -0.78 7.57
N VAL A 28 3.31 0.02 6.70
CA VAL A 28 3.35 -0.26 5.26
C VAL A 28 4.09 -1.57 4.99
N ASP A 29 5.13 -1.89 5.76
CA ASP A 29 5.90 -3.13 5.61
C ASP A 29 5.04 -4.37 5.86
N GLU A 30 4.18 -4.36 6.87
CA GLU A 30 3.27 -5.49 7.12
C GLU A 30 2.21 -5.64 6.01
N LEU A 31 1.63 -4.53 5.55
CA LEU A 31 0.74 -4.53 4.38
C LEU A 31 1.44 -5.10 3.15
N MET A 32 2.67 -4.66 2.88
CA MET A 32 3.45 -5.10 1.72
C MET A 32 3.82 -6.58 1.82
N TYR A 33 4.19 -7.07 3.01
CA TYR A 33 4.47 -8.48 3.23
C TYR A 33 3.27 -9.36 2.88
N GLU A 34 2.08 -9.00 3.36
CA GLU A 34 0.87 -9.76 3.07
C GLU A 34 0.47 -9.66 1.59
N CYS A 35 0.52 -8.48 1.00
CA CYS A 35 0.20 -8.27 -0.41
C CYS A 35 1.13 -9.06 -1.35
N VAL A 36 2.43 -9.09 -1.06
CA VAL A 36 3.41 -9.87 -1.83
C VAL A 36 3.18 -11.36 -1.63
N SER A 37 2.83 -11.81 -0.42
CA SER A 37 2.50 -13.21 -0.14
C SER A 37 1.28 -13.69 -0.93
N LEU A 38 0.23 -12.85 -1.04
CA LEU A 38 -1.02 -13.20 -1.72
C LEU A 38 -0.97 -13.02 -3.24
N TYR A 39 -0.29 -11.97 -3.72
CA TYR A 39 -0.39 -11.52 -5.12
C TYR A 39 0.95 -11.49 -5.87
N GLY A 40 2.05 -11.78 -5.18
CA GLY A 40 3.41 -11.60 -5.70
C GLY A 40 3.76 -10.13 -5.96
N ASN A 41 4.79 -9.89 -6.78
CA ASN A 41 5.32 -8.53 -7.02
C ASN A 41 4.45 -7.68 -7.96
N LYS A 42 3.24 -8.12 -8.31
CA LYS A 42 2.37 -7.43 -9.28
C LYS A 42 1.27 -6.65 -8.55
N ILE A 43 1.64 -5.80 -7.61
CA ILE A 43 0.74 -5.00 -6.79
C ILE A 43 0.91 -3.50 -7.05
N VAL A 44 -0.18 -2.75 -6.90
CA VAL A 44 -0.20 -1.28 -6.92
C VAL A 44 -0.99 -0.81 -5.72
N LEU A 45 -0.33 -0.06 -4.82
CA LEU A 45 -1.00 0.57 -3.68
C LEU A 45 -1.63 1.90 -4.12
N VAL A 46 -2.89 2.11 -3.75
CA VAL A 46 -3.65 3.34 -4.05
C VAL A 46 -4.23 3.89 -2.76
N SER A 47 -3.79 5.09 -2.37
CA SER A 47 -4.36 5.77 -1.21
C SER A 47 -5.77 6.29 -1.52
N THR A 48 -6.71 6.05 -0.60
CA THR A 48 -8.10 6.51 -0.68
C THR A 48 -8.31 7.88 0.00
N ALA A 49 -7.42 8.27 0.90
CA ALA A 49 -7.39 9.60 1.53
C ALA A 49 -6.67 10.67 0.68
N ALA A 50 -5.96 10.25 -0.38
CA ALA A 50 -5.39 11.21 -1.32
C ALA A 50 -6.54 11.96 -2.02
N THR A 51 -6.68 13.26 -1.71
CA THR A 51 -7.50 14.17 -2.50
C THR A 51 -7.06 14.04 -3.96
N SER A 52 -8.00 13.91 -4.90
CA SER A 52 -7.72 13.70 -6.32
C SER A 52 -6.80 14.82 -6.87
N GLY A 53 -5.49 14.61 -6.82
CA GLY A 53 -4.53 15.66 -7.18
C GLY A 53 -3.21 15.65 -6.41
N CYS A 54 -2.55 14.51 -6.25
CA CYS A 54 -1.09 14.42 -6.38
C CYS A 54 -0.70 12.94 -6.27
N PHE A 55 -0.22 12.36 -7.36
CA PHE A 55 0.35 11.02 -7.36
C PHE A 55 1.76 11.12 -6.74
N THR A 56 1.92 10.62 -5.52
CA THR A 56 3.24 10.41 -4.93
C THR A 56 3.65 8.96 -5.20
N GLY A 57 4.21 8.71 -6.37
CA GLY A 57 4.86 7.44 -6.65
C GLY A 57 6.12 7.32 -5.79
N TYR A 58 6.28 6.20 -5.08
CA TYR A 58 7.57 5.85 -4.49
C TYR A 58 8.55 5.61 -5.65
N GLN A 59 9.41 6.58 -5.92
CA GLN A 59 10.56 6.39 -6.78
C GLN A 59 11.60 5.62 -5.98
N GLU A 60 11.81 4.34 -6.30
CA GLU A 60 12.97 3.62 -5.80
C GLU A 60 14.23 4.41 -6.19
N SER A 61 14.93 4.95 -5.20
CA SER A 61 16.26 5.50 -5.41
C SER A 61 17.17 4.33 -5.70
N LEU A 62 17.50 4.12 -6.97
CA LEU A 62 18.62 3.27 -7.38
C LEU A 62 19.91 3.89 -6.84
N ASN A 63 20.25 3.61 -5.58
CA ASN A 63 21.63 3.74 -5.12
C ASN A 63 22.39 2.55 -5.70
N ALA A 64 22.84 2.71 -6.95
CA ALA A 64 23.92 1.93 -7.51
C ALA A 64 25.24 2.50 -6.94
N HIS A 65 25.88 1.74 -6.06
CA HIS A 65 27.30 1.88 -5.75
C HIS A 65 27.90 0.51 -5.43
#